data_AF-D2VLW2-F1
#
_entry.id   AF-D2VLW2-F1
#
_cell.length_a   1.000
_cell.length_b   1.000
_cell.length_c   1.000
_cell.angle_alpha   90.00
_cell.angle_beta   90.00
_cell.angle_gamma   90.00
#
_symmetry.space_group_name_H-M   'P 1'
#
loop_
_entity.id
_entity.type
_entity.pdbx_description
1 polymer ?
#
loop_
_entity_poly.entity_id
_entity_poly.type
_entity_poly.pdbx_seq_one_letter_code
_entity_poly.pdbx_strand_id
1 'polypeptide(L)'
;MGTGIPNKRQKLAKWNGWGYKDTDFTMDEKKDVYVTGDRYVLSGKCIPDFRPWFENFTGLDTRYASPAQSWPEMQQKIHKPVICKSFVDELKQANCFKYLSFDDEVRLMHSHGHCCQEIYQLRYGKFKRLVDVVIYPDSHDHVEKIVSIATKYPEQLTIIPYGGGTNVTQALLCPENEKRMIVSIDTQEMDRILSVDFESNTAVIEAGAIGTQEEVDRQQKIIYDITSKYGGLKAGAEAGSRGYLLTYVIAYLRDYGFNYYFMAESFETSVPWSNIVPMIKKVEERVKESAKKKGVPSVPWVSARVTQTYETGACVYFYYGFIFRGLSDPIKVFSEIESEARDEILLQGGSLSHHHGIGKLRREWMNEVVRDQGVDILKGLKQKIDPHNLFGNGNMGLTQADLSISANIE
;
A
#
# COMPACT_ATOMS: atom_id res chain seq x y z
N MET A 1 -9.31 27.70 11.94
CA MET A 1 -8.54 26.44 11.80
C MET A 1 -8.25 25.95 13.21
N GLY A 2 -8.23 24.63 13.44
CA GLY A 2 -8.14 24.08 14.79
C GLY A 2 -7.49 22.69 14.80
N THR A 3 -7.06 22.24 15.98
CA THR A 3 -6.71 20.83 16.20
C THR A 3 -7.92 19.97 15.87
N GLY A 4 -7.76 18.98 15.00
CA GLY A 4 -8.89 18.20 14.52
C GLY A 4 -8.48 17.13 13.51
N ILE A 5 -9.41 16.21 13.26
CA ILE A 5 -9.24 15.10 12.32
C ILE A 5 -10.24 15.33 11.18
N PRO A 6 -9.82 15.29 9.90
CA PRO A 6 -10.73 15.40 8.77
C PRO A 6 -11.86 14.37 8.83
N ASN A 7 -13.05 14.73 8.35
CA ASN A 7 -14.23 13.84 8.27
C ASN A 7 -14.18 12.87 7.07
N LYS A 8 -13.00 12.66 6.45
CA LYS A 8 -12.84 11.85 5.24
C LYS A 8 -12.31 10.45 5.56
N ARG A 9 -11.01 10.21 5.36
CA ARG A 9 -10.46 8.85 5.33
C ARG A 9 -10.34 8.21 6.70
N GLN A 10 -9.81 8.94 7.68
CA GLN A 10 -9.42 8.40 8.98
C GLN A 10 -10.63 7.93 9.81
N LYS A 11 -11.81 8.51 9.59
CA LYS A 11 -13.05 8.06 10.26
C LYS A 11 -13.69 6.84 9.59
N LEU A 12 -13.50 6.69 8.29
CA LEU A 12 -14.21 5.72 7.45
C LEU A 12 -13.40 4.45 7.15
N ALA A 13 -12.07 4.54 7.14
CA ALA A 13 -11.20 3.42 6.77
C ALA A 13 -10.83 2.54 7.97
N LYS A 14 -10.60 1.24 7.73
CA LYS A 14 -10.11 0.32 8.76
C LYS A 14 -8.70 0.72 9.19
N TRP A 15 -8.44 0.70 10.51
CA TRP A 15 -7.10 0.98 11.03
C TRP A 15 -6.15 -0.21 10.91
N ASN A 16 -6.66 -1.45 10.76
CA ASN A 16 -5.90 -2.70 10.78
C ASN A 16 -6.09 -3.57 9.51
N GLY A 17 -6.51 -2.97 8.40
CA GLY A 17 -6.88 -3.70 7.19
C GLY A 17 -7.06 -2.80 5.97
N TRP A 18 -7.58 -3.37 4.88
CA TRP A 18 -7.91 -2.63 3.68
C TRP A 18 -9.30 -1.99 3.76
N GLY A 19 -9.41 -0.79 3.20
CA GLY A 19 -10.68 -0.21 2.80
C GLY A 19 -11.55 0.28 3.96
N TYR A 20 -12.87 0.26 3.75
CA TYR A 20 -13.85 0.93 4.63
C TYR A 20 -14.29 0.04 5.79
N LYS A 21 -14.58 0.65 6.95
CA LYS A 21 -15.07 -0.01 8.17
C LYS A 21 -16.40 -0.76 7.95
N ASP A 22 -17.20 -0.35 6.96
CA ASP A 22 -18.50 -0.95 6.63
C ASP A 22 -18.42 -2.15 5.67
N THR A 23 -17.25 -2.43 5.10
CA THR A 23 -17.07 -3.47 4.07
C THR A 23 -16.10 -4.55 4.55
N ASP A 24 -16.58 -5.77 4.69
CA ASP A 24 -15.77 -6.95 5.03
C ASP A 24 -16.37 -8.23 4.45
N PHE A 25 -15.55 -9.27 4.30
CA PHE A 25 -16.05 -10.63 4.10
C PHE A 25 -16.29 -11.27 5.47
N THR A 26 -17.51 -11.72 5.71
CA THR A 26 -17.91 -12.37 6.97
C THR A 26 -18.71 -13.64 6.71
N MET A 27 -18.87 -14.46 7.75
CA MET A 27 -19.70 -15.67 7.72
C MET A 27 -21.01 -15.44 8.46
N ASP A 28 -22.11 -15.97 7.92
CA ASP A 28 -23.39 -16.07 8.64
C ASP A 28 -23.42 -17.28 9.60
N GLU A 29 -24.56 -17.52 10.25
CA GLU A 29 -24.75 -18.67 11.16
C GLU A 29 -24.62 -20.03 10.45
N LYS A 30 -24.90 -20.09 9.14
CA LYS A 30 -24.73 -21.28 8.30
C LYS A 30 -23.29 -21.42 7.78
N LYS A 31 -22.43 -20.45 8.07
CA LYS A 31 -21.05 -20.31 7.62
C LYS A 31 -20.92 -20.06 6.12
N ASP A 32 -21.96 -19.51 5.51
CA ASP A 32 -21.91 -18.98 4.15
C ASP A 32 -21.25 -17.60 4.19
N VAL A 33 -20.47 -17.27 3.16
CA VAL A 33 -19.68 -16.02 3.13
C VAL A 33 -20.45 -14.90 2.43
N TYR A 34 -20.44 -13.70 3.02
CA TYR A 34 -21.09 -12.49 2.48
C TYR A 34 -20.16 -11.29 2.58
N VAL A 35 -20.38 -10.29 1.74
CA VAL A 35 -19.74 -8.97 1.85
C VAL A 35 -20.66 -8.01 2.60
N THR A 36 -20.18 -7.35 3.66
CA THR A 36 -20.99 -6.38 4.42
C THR A 36 -21.18 -5.04 3.70
N GLY A 37 -22.07 -4.20 4.22
CA GLY A 37 -22.34 -2.85 3.72
C GLY A 37 -23.22 -2.83 2.47
N ASP A 38 -23.15 -1.74 1.71
CA ASP A 38 -23.89 -1.49 0.45
C ASP A 38 -23.01 -0.85 -0.65
N ARG A 39 -21.70 -0.74 -0.39
CA ARG A 39 -20.75 0.03 -1.22
C ARG A 39 -20.43 -0.59 -2.57
N TYR A 40 -20.39 -1.92 -2.65
CA TYR A 40 -20.03 -2.63 -3.86
C TYR A 40 -21.21 -3.47 -4.35
N VAL A 41 -21.18 -3.82 -5.64
CA VAL A 41 -22.20 -4.71 -6.24
C VAL A 41 -22.28 -6.08 -5.54
N LEU A 42 -21.21 -6.51 -4.86
CA LEU A 42 -21.17 -7.75 -4.06
C LEU A 42 -21.69 -7.58 -2.62
N SER A 43 -21.83 -6.34 -2.13
CA SER A 43 -22.31 -6.06 -0.78
C SER A 43 -23.72 -6.60 -0.57
N GLY A 44 -23.94 -7.24 0.59
CA GLY A 44 -25.18 -7.93 0.97
C GLY A 44 -25.41 -9.28 0.26
N LYS A 45 -24.54 -9.72 -0.65
CA LYS A 45 -24.75 -10.95 -1.42
C LYS A 45 -24.05 -12.15 -0.80
N CYS A 46 -24.77 -13.27 -0.75
CA CYS A 46 -24.22 -14.59 -0.41
C CYS A 46 -23.29 -15.06 -1.50
N ILE A 47 -22.17 -15.67 -1.11
CA ILE A 47 -21.25 -16.38 -1.99
C ILE A 47 -21.07 -17.79 -1.40
N PRO A 48 -22.08 -18.66 -1.55
CA PRO A 48 -22.15 -19.92 -0.79
C PRO A 48 -20.99 -20.87 -1.10
N ASP A 49 -20.54 -20.89 -2.36
CA ASP A 49 -19.43 -21.74 -2.80
C ASP A 49 -18.04 -21.19 -2.46
N PHE A 50 -17.94 -19.94 -1.97
CA PHE A 50 -16.64 -19.32 -1.73
C PHE A 50 -15.85 -20.03 -0.64
N ARG A 51 -16.48 -20.32 0.51
CA ARG A 51 -15.78 -21.01 1.61
C ARG A 51 -15.35 -22.43 1.22
N PRO A 52 -16.24 -23.31 0.70
CA PRO A 52 -15.83 -24.64 0.24
C PRO A 52 -14.71 -24.59 -0.79
N TRP A 53 -14.79 -23.66 -1.76
CA TRP A 53 -13.73 -23.45 -2.74
C TRP A 53 -12.43 -23.03 -2.06
N PHE A 54 -12.47 -22.06 -1.15
CA PHE A 54 -11.28 -21.51 -0.50
C PHE A 54 -10.59 -22.55 0.40
N GLU A 55 -11.35 -23.29 1.21
CA GLU A 55 -10.85 -24.39 2.04
C GLU A 55 -10.20 -25.49 1.16
N ASN A 56 -10.89 -25.93 0.11
CA ASN A 56 -10.37 -26.97 -0.80
C ASN A 56 -9.12 -26.50 -1.57
N PHE A 57 -9.10 -25.23 -2.00
CA PHE A 57 -8.03 -24.68 -2.81
C PHE A 57 -6.75 -24.41 -2.01
N THR A 58 -6.89 -23.96 -0.76
CA THR A 58 -5.74 -23.60 0.09
C THR A 58 -5.35 -24.67 1.11
N GLY A 59 -6.24 -25.65 1.36
CA GLY A 59 -6.12 -26.59 2.48
C GLY A 59 -6.43 -25.95 3.84
N LEU A 60 -7.01 -24.76 3.86
CA LEU A 60 -7.34 -24.01 5.08
C LEU A 60 -8.50 -24.65 5.83
N ASP A 61 -8.43 -24.59 7.15
CA ASP A 61 -9.53 -24.98 8.04
C ASP A 61 -10.07 -23.75 8.77
N THR A 62 -11.20 -23.21 8.31
CA THR A 62 -11.77 -21.98 8.87
C THR A 62 -12.43 -22.18 10.24
N ARG A 63 -12.37 -23.39 10.82
CA ARG A 63 -12.73 -23.61 12.24
C ARG A 63 -11.72 -22.96 13.19
N TYR A 64 -10.50 -22.69 12.74
CA TYR A 64 -9.45 -22.09 13.54
C TYR A 64 -9.30 -20.61 13.22
N ALA A 65 -9.77 -19.76 14.13
CA ALA A 65 -9.65 -18.32 14.00
C ALA A 65 -8.26 -17.80 14.43
N SER A 66 -7.80 -16.76 13.74
CA SER A 66 -6.62 -15.97 14.05
C SER A 66 -7.06 -14.53 14.37
N PRO A 67 -7.55 -14.28 15.60
CA PRO A 67 -8.09 -12.98 15.97
C PRO A 67 -6.98 -11.93 15.94
N ALA A 68 -7.26 -10.78 15.32
CA ALA A 68 -6.40 -9.62 15.42
C ALA A 68 -6.52 -8.96 16.80
N GLN A 69 -5.46 -8.27 17.23
CA GLN A 69 -5.51 -7.40 18.39
C GLN A 69 -6.54 -6.27 18.20
N SER A 70 -7.13 -5.84 19.31
CA SER A 70 -8.05 -4.72 19.37
C SER A 70 -7.33 -3.37 19.30
N TRP A 71 -8.08 -2.31 18.98
CA TRP A 71 -7.53 -0.95 18.99
C TRP A 71 -6.95 -0.53 20.35
N PRO A 72 -7.63 -0.76 21.51
CA PRO A 72 -7.05 -0.45 22.82
C PRO A 72 -5.73 -1.17 23.10
N GLU A 73 -5.56 -2.42 22.66
CA GLU A 73 -4.30 -3.16 22.80
C GLU A 73 -3.19 -2.57 21.93
N MET A 74 -3.50 -2.18 20.69
CA MET A 74 -2.55 -1.51 19.81
C MET A 74 -2.16 -0.12 20.35
N GLN A 75 -3.13 0.66 20.82
CA GLN A 75 -2.90 2.02 21.33
C GLN A 75 -1.90 2.03 22.50
N GLN A 76 -1.93 1.02 23.38
CA GLN A 76 -0.96 0.89 24.48
C GLN A 76 0.49 0.64 24.00
N LYS A 77 0.66 0.17 22.75
CA LYS A 77 1.97 -0.11 22.14
C LYS A 77 2.51 1.09 21.36
N ILE A 78 1.72 2.16 21.18
CA ILE A 78 2.11 3.38 20.46
C ILE A 78 2.98 4.26 21.34
N HIS A 79 4.13 4.70 20.81
CA HIS A 79 5.00 5.63 21.51
C HIS A 79 4.43 7.06 21.51
N LYS A 80 4.76 7.84 22.54
CA LYS A 80 4.43 9.27 22.59
C LYS A 80 5.15 10.02 21.46
N PRO A 81 4.53 11.06 20.89
CA PRO A 81 5.14 11.81 19.80
C PRO A 81 6.33 12.64 20.29
N VAL A 82 7.39 12.71 19.48
CA VAL A 82 8.51 13.63 19.66
C VAL A 82 8.12 14.99 19.08
N ILE A 83 8.23 16.07 19.87
CA ILE A 83 7.69 17.39 19.50
C ILE A 83 8.78 18.45 19.45
N CYS A 84 9.03 19.00 18.25
CA CYS A 84 9.69 20.29 18.08
C CYS A 84 8.69 21.42 18.34
N LYS A 85 8.68 21.95 19.57
CA LYS A 85 7.69 22.96 19.99
C LYS A 85 7.76 24.24 19.15
N SER A 86 8.97 24.72 18.85
CA SER A 86 9.19 25.93 18.05
C SER A 86 8.58 25.82 16.65
N PHE A 87 8.76 24.68 15.98
CA PHE A 87 8.13 24.40 14.69
C PHE A 87 6.60 24.43 14.78
N VAL A 88 6.02 23.76 15.78
CA VAL A 88 4.55 23.71 15.97
C VAL A 88 3.97 25.10 16.27
N ASP A 89 4.65 25.90 17.08
CA ASP A 89 4.20 27.26 17.43
C ASP A 89 4.27 28.18 16.21
N GLU A 90 5.34 28.10 15.41
CA GLU A 90 5.49 28.88 14.18
C GLU A 90 4.47 28.48 13.11
N LEU A 91 4.21 27.18 12.93
CA LEU A 91 3.14 26.69 12.04
C LEU A 91 1.77 27.27 12.39
N LYS A 92 1.43 27.28 13.69
CA LYS A 92 0.16 27.83 14.19
C LYS A 92 0.06 29.33 13.94
N GLN A 93 1.15 30.07 14.13
CA GLN A 93 1.20 31.51 13.84
C GLN A 93 1.06 31.80 12.34
N ALA A 94 1.71 30.99 11.50
CA ALA A 94 1.64 31.12 10.04
C ALA A 94 0.27 30.73 9.46
N ASN A 95 -0.56 30.01 10.22
CA ASN A 95 -1.92 29.61 9.84
C ASN A 95 -1.97 28.94 8.45
N CYS A 96 -1.06 27.98 8.23
CA CYS A 96 -0.78 27.37 6.94
C CYS A 96 -1.25 25.91 6.83
N PHE A 97 -2.29 25.52 7.57
CA PHE A 97 -2.87 24.19 7.53
C PHE A 97 -4.35 24.22 7.90
N LYS A 98 -5.16 23.36 7.29
CA LYS A 98 -6.58 23.23 7.63
C LYS A 98 -6.78 22.47 8.94
N TYR A 99 -6.03 21.39 9.11
CA TYR A 99 -6.03 20.54 10.31
C TYR A 99 -4.61 20.17 10.75
N LEU A 100 -4.47 19.96 12.05
CA LEU A 100 -3.25 19.48 12.72
C LEU A 100 -3.66 18.45 13.76
N SER A 101 -3.06 17.26 13.71
CA SER A 101 -3.41 16.15 14.62
C SER A 101 -2.18 15.48 15.21
N PHE A 102 -2.27 15.18 16.51
CA PHE A 102 -1.34 14.34 17.27
C PHE A 102 -2.03 13.05 17.76
N ASP A 103 -3.23 12.77 17.28
CA ASP A 103 -4.02 11.60 17.65
C ASP A 103 -3.31 10.28 17.26
N ASP A 104 -3.38 9.28 18.13
CA ASP A 104 -2.65 8.02 17.95
C ASP A 104 -3.18 7.18 16.78
N GLU A 105 -4.51 7.13 16.56
CA GLU A 105 -5.10 6.41 15.43
C GLU A 105 -4.69 7.09 14.12
N VAL A 106 -4.77 8.42 14.10
CA VAL A 106 -4.32 9.21 12.95
C VAL A 106 -2.82 8.99 12.69
N ARG A 107 -1.95 9.09 13.69
CA ARG A 107 -0.51 8.86 13.53
C ARG A 107 -0.23 7.45 13.01
N LEU A 108 -0.92 6.43 13.55
CA LEU A 108 -0.75 5.05 13.07
C LEU A 108 -1.12 4.92 11.59
N MET A 109 -2.30 5.41 11.19
CA MET A 109 -2.77 5.33 9.80
C MET A 109 -1.88 6.05 8.78
N HIS A 110 -1.02 6.96 9.23
CA HIS A 110 -0.06 7.68 8.39
C HIS A 110 1.35 7.09 8.41
N SER A 111 1.55 5.95 9.08
CA SER A 111 2.85 5.33 9.29
C SER A 111 3.03 3.98 8.59
N HIS A 112 2.05 3.57 7.78
CA HIS A 112 2.08 2.31 7.05
C HIS A 112 1.40 2.40 5.68
N GLY A 113 1.74 1.46 4.82
CA GLY A 113 1.01 1.10 3.62
C GLY A 113 0.16 -0.16 3.80
N HIS A 114 0.10 -0.98 2.75
CA HIS A 114 -0.67 -2.21 2.72
C HIS A 114 0.17 -3.44 2.38
N CYS A 115 1.48 -3.39 2.60
CA CYS A 115 2.28 -4.61 2.55
C CYS A 115 1.79 -5.61 3.60
N CYS A 116 1.89 -6.90 3.32
CA CYS A 116 1.53 -7.99 4.22
C CYS A 116 2.26 -7.88 5.57
N GLN A 117 3.53 -7.43 5.58
CA GLN A 117 4.30 -7.13 6.79
C GLN A 117 3.63 -6.05 7.64
N GLU A 118 3.18 -4.96 7.01
CA GLU A 118 2.56 -3.84 7.71
C GLU A 118 1.19 -4.25 8.28
N ILE A 119 0.39 -4.99 7.51
CA ILE A 119 -0.89 -5.52 7.97
C ILE A 119 -0.70 -6.56 9.10
N TYR A 120 0.33 -7.40 9.00
CA TYR A 120 0.68 -8.34 10.07
C TYR A 120 1.01 -7.60 11.37
N GLN A 121 1.82 -6.52 11.31
CA GLN A 121 2.16 -5.72 12.49
C GLN A 121 0.93 -5.03 13.10
N LEU A 122 0.02 -4.52 12.28
CA LEU A 122 -1.26 -3.95 12.77
C LEU A 122 -2.10 -4.98 13.51
N ARG A 123 -2.11 -6.24 13.05
CA ARG A 123 -2.98 -7.28 13.58
C ARG A 123 -2.40 -8.06 14.76
N TYR A 124 -1.08 -8.27 14.79
CA TYR A 124 -0.44 -9.18 15.75
C TYR A 124 0.77 -8.57 16.46
N GLY A 125 1.27 -7.43 16.00
CA GLY A 125 2.54 -6.86 16.43
C GLY A 125 2.45 -5.41 16.87
N LYS A 126 3.49 -4.64 16.52
CA LYS A 126 3.60 -3.20 16.78
C LYS A 126 4.58 -2.56 15.79
N PHE A 127 4.50 -1.25 15.63
CA PHE A 127 5.50 -0.46 14.91
C PHE A 127 6.50 0.13 15.90
N LYS A 128 7.80 0.12 15.57
CA LYS A 128 8.82 0.74 16.42
C LYS A 128 8.78 2.27 16.38
N ARG A 129 8.40 2.82 15.22
CA ARG A 129 8.32 4.28 14.98
C ARG A 129 7.07 4.60 14.18
N LEU A 130 6.37 5.66 14.57
CA LEU A 130 5.27 6.28 13.84
C LEU A 130 5.61 7.72 13.50
N VAL A 131 4.82 8.36 12.64
CA VAL A 131 4.82 9.83 12.53
C VAL A 131 4.42 10.45 13.88
N ASP A 132 4.95 11.63 14.19
CA ASP A 132 4.65 12.34 15.44
C ASP A 132 3.48 13.30 15.31
N VAL A 133 3.27 13.84 14.11
CA VAL A 133 2.18 14.77 13.81
C VAL A 133 1.70 14.56 12.37
N VAL A 134 0.44 14.86 12.14
CA VAL A 134 -0.14 14.94 10.79
C VAL A 134 -0.67 16.35 10.52
N ILE A 135 -0.23 16.93 9.41
CA ILE A 135 -0.61 18.26 8.93
C ILE A 135 -1.41 18.09 7.64
N TYR A 136 -2.53 18.79 7.53
CA TYR A 136 -3.41 18.76 6.37
C TYR A 136 -3.44 20.15 5.70
N PRO A 137 -2.54 20.44 4.75
CA PRO A 137 -2.65 21.61 3.89
C PRO A 137 -3.83 21.46 2.92
N ASP A 138 -4.37 22.57 2.44
CA ASP A 138 -5.48 22.64 1.46
C ASP A 138 -5.13 23.52 0.24
N SER A 139 -3.85 23.85 0.07
CA SER A 139 -3.34 24.63 -1.06
C SER A 139 -1.83 24.46 -1.22
N HIS A 140 -1.33 24.86 -2.39
CA HIS A 140 0.10 24.96 -2.67
C HIS A 140 0.83 25.88 -1.66
N ASP A 141 0.30 27.08 -1.43
CA ASP A 141 0.87 28.07 -0.50
C ASP A 141 1.01 27.53 0.93
N HIS A 142 0.08 26.67 1.35
CA HIS A 142 0.18 25.98 2.64
C HIS A 142 1.38 25.04 2.68
N VAL A 143 1.57 24.20 1.67
CA VAL A 143 2.73 23.30 1.57
C VAL A 143 4.04 24.09 1.54
N GLU A 144 4.12 25.15 0.72
CA GLU A 144 5.32 25.98 0.61
C GLU A 144 5.70 26.61 1.95
N LYS A 145 4.72 27.17 2.68
CA LYS A 145 4.93 27.74 4.02
C LYS A 145 5.36 26.68 5.04
N ILE A 146 4.70 25.51 5.05
CA ILE A 146 5.06 24.40 5.95
C ILE A 146 6.51 23.98 5.72
N VAL A 147 6.91 23.77 4.46
CA VAL A 147 8.28 23.37 4.10
C VAL A 147 9.29 24.47 4.43
N SER A 148 8.96 25.74 4.15
CA SER A 148 9.83 26.88 4.47
C SER A 148 10.07 27.05 5.98
N ILE A 149 9.06 26.76 6.81
CA ILE A 149 9.20 26.73 8.26
C ILE A 149 10.04 25.52 8.68
N ALA A 150 9.76 24.34 8.11
CA ALA A 150 10.49 23.10 8.38
C ALA A 150 12.00 23.21 8.09
N THR A 151 12.40 23.92 7.03
CA THR A 151 13.82 24.15 6.69
C THR A 151 14.60 24.94 7.75
N LYS A 152 13.94 25.60 8.70
CA LYS A 152 14.58 26.27 9.83
C LYS A 152 14.98 25.30 10.95
N TYR A 153 14.46 24.06 10.91
CA TYR A 153 14.65 23.04 11.95
C TYR A 153 15.19 21.70 11.39
N PRO A 154 16.20 21.68 10.52
CA PRO A 154 16.64 20.49 9.76
C PRO A 154 17.11 19.32 10.64
N GLU A 155 17.68 19.63 11.81
CA GLU A 155 18.19 18.64 12.77
C GLU A 155 17.12 18.18 13.78
N GLN A 156 15.92 18.78 13.76
CA GLN A 156 14.87 18.50 14.74
C GLN A 156 13.66 17.79 14.14
N LEU A 157 13.45 17.86 12.82
CA LEU A 157 12.33 17.22 12.16
C LEU A 157 12.66 16.66 10.78
N THR A 158 11.83 15.72 10.32
CA THR A 158 11.78 15.20 8.95
C THR A 158 10.32 15.12 8.50
N ILE A 159 10.10 15.02 7.20
CA ILE A 159 8.80 15.05 6.52
C ILE A 159 8.63 13.74 5.75
N ILE A 160 7.46 13.14 5.90
CA ILE A 160 6.97 12.05 5.05
C ILE A 160 5.67 12.52 4.39
N PRO A 161 5.68 12.82 3.08
CA PRO A 161 4.44 13.13 2.36
C PRO A 161 3.49 11.94 2.35
N TYR A 162 2.20 12.22 2.48
CA TYR A 162 1.15 11.22 2.53
C TYR A 162 0.03 11.56 1.55
N GLY A 163 -0.37 10.57 0.75
CA GLY A 163 -1.48 10.65 -0.19
C GLY A 163 -2.59 9.68 0.23
N GLY A 164 -2.84 8.64 -0.57
CA GLY A 164 -3.88 7.63 -0.27
C GLY A 164 -3.52 6.60 0.80
N GLY A 165 -2.26 6.54 1.25
CA GLY A 165 -1.79 5.44 2.11
C GLY A 165 -1.67 4.08 1.41
N THR A 166 -1.95 4.01 0.10
CA THR A 166 -2.11 2.73 -0.64
C THR A 166 -0.82 2.07 -1.10
N ASN A 167 0.34 2.46 -0.56
CA ASN A 167 1.63 1.94 -1.03
C ASN A 167 1.80 0.46 -0.63
N VAL A 168 2.51 -0.31 -1.46
CA VAL A 168 2.85 -1.73 -1.24
C VAL A 168 4.36 -1.94 -1.35
N THR A 169 5.11 -0.98 -0.82
CA THR A 169 6.58 -0.94 -0.89
C THR A 169 7.22 -0.49 0.42
N GLN A 170 6.43 -0.46 1.50
CA GLN A 170 6.80 0.11 2.79
C GLN A 170 7.25 1.58 2.68
N ALA A 171 6.78 2.32 1.67
CA ALA A 171 7.23 3.68 1.38
C ALA A 171 6.94 4.68 2.50
N LEU A 172 5.90 4.41 3.30
CA LEU A 172 5.46 5.24 4.43
C LEU A 172 5.95 4.75 5.79
N LEU A 173 6.54 3.54 5.86
CA LEU A 173 7.09 3.01 7.10
C LEU A 173 8.17 3.97 7.62
N CYS A 174 8.03 4.42 8.87
CA CYS A 174 8.97 5.35 9.47
C CYS A 174 10.32 4.65 9.78
N PRO A 175 11.48 5.25 9.46
CA PRO A 175 12.77 4.68 9.84
C PRO A 175 12.88 4.51 11.36
N GLU A 176 13.21 3.29 11.80
CA GLU A 176 13.15 2.93 13.23
C GLU A 176 14.06 3.77 14.13
N ASN A 177 15.20 4.22 13.58
CA ASN A 177 16.22 4.99 14.30
C ASN A 177 16.09 6.51 14.11
N GLU A 178 15.03 6.99 13.46
CA GLU A 178 14.79 8.42 13.29
C GLU A 178 14.38 9.06 14.63
N LYS A 179 15.28 9.88 15.17
CA LYS A 179 15.12 10.56 16.46
C LYS A 179 14.44 11.92 16.33
N ARG A 180 14.46 12.51 15.13
CA ARG A 180 13.78 13.77 14.83
C ARG A 180 12.27 13.59 14.90
N MET A 181 11.55 14.69 15.05
CA MET A 181 10.10 14.74 14.89
C MET A 181 9.73 14.38 13.43
N ILE A 182 8.91 13.36 13.23
CA ILE A 182 8.44 12.94 11.90
C ILE A 182 7.09 13.59 11.63
N VAL A 183 7.05 14.44 10.60
CA VAL A 183 5.88 15.19 10.17
C VAL A 183 5.26 14.50 8.96
N SER A 184 4.03 14.02 9.09
CA SER A 184 3.24 13.60 7.93
C SER A 184 2.53 14.80 7.32
N ILE A 185 2.70 15.03 6.02
CA ILE A 185 1.91 16.03 5.28
C ILE A 185 0.89 15.27 4.44
N ASP A 186 -0.37 15.23 4.87
CA ASP A 186 -1.46 14.57 4.15
C ASP A 186 -2.11 15.54 3.17
N THR A 187 -2.04 15.22 1.88
CA THR A 187 -2.56 16.06 0.80
C THR A 187 -4.07 15.95 0.58
N GLN A 188 -4.83 15.14 1.33
CA GLN A 188 -6.25 14.85 1.06
C GLN A 188 -7.21 16.06 1.05
N GLU A 189 -6.78 17.22 1.56
CA GLU A 189 -7.54 18.48 1.49
C GLU A 189 -7.14 19.37 0.31
N MET A 190 -6.12 18.98 -0.46
CA MET A 190 -5.72 19.54 -1.75
C MET A 190 -6.33 18.70 -2.87
N ASP A 191 -7.65 18.73 -3.03
CA ASP A 191 -8.40 17.81 -3.90
C ASP A 191 -9.21 18.48 -5.03
N ARG A 192 -8.92 19.75 -5.35
CA ARG A 192 -9.67 20.51 -6.37
C ARG A 192 -9.12 20.33 -7.78
N ILE A 193 -10.03 20.33 -8.76
CA ILE A 193 -9.71 20.61 -10.16
C ILE A 193 -9.61 22.14 -10.29
N LEU A 194 -8.42 22.64 -10.62
CA LEU A 194 -8.14 24.07 -10.73
C LEU A 194 -8.52 24.62 -12.12
N SER A 195 -8.27 23.84 -13.17
CA SER A 195 -8.67 24.19 -14.54
C SER A 195 -8.77 22.96 -15.43
N VAL A 196 -9.58 23.07 -16.48
CA VAL A 196 -9.69 22.08 -17.57
C VAL A 196 -9.60 22.84 -18.89
N ASP A 197 -8.67 22.46 -19.73
CA ASP A 197 -8.50 22.96 -21.09
C ASP A 197 -8.95 21.88 -22.08
N PHE A 198 -10.10 22.11 -22.71
CA PHE A 198 -10.70 21.20 -23.67
C PHE A 198 -10.07 21.29 -25.07
N GLU A 199 -9.35 22.35 -25.40
CA GLU A 199 -8.63 22.44 -26.67
C GLU A 199 -7.40 21.54 -26.64
N SER A 200 -6.65 21.57 -25.53
CA SER A 200 -5.48 20.71 -25.34
C SER A 200 -5.79 19.34 -24.71
N ASN A 201 -7.02 19.13 -24.23
CA ASN A 201 -7.43 17.97 -23.43
C ASN A 201 -6.56 17.78 -22.17
N THR A 202 -6.29 18.86 -21.45
CA THR A 202 -5.50 18.83 -20.20
C THR A 202 -6.30 19.35 -19.01
N ALA A 203 -5.92 18.94 -17.80
CA ALA A 203 -6.50 19.44 -16.56
C ALA A 203 -5.40 19.68 -15.52
N VAL A 204 -5.52 20.78 -14.76
CA VAL A 204 -4.68 21.08 -13.61
C VAL A 204 -5.45 20.71 -12.36
N ILE A 205 -4.93 19.75 -11.58
CA ILE A 205 -5.60 19.15 -10.43
C ILE A 205 -4.64 19.16 -9.25
N GLU A 206 -5.15 19.49 -8.06
CA GLU A 206 -4.39 19.38 -6.83
C GLU A 206 -4.05 17.91 -6.50
N ALA A 207 -2.85 17.67 -5.96
CA ALA A 207 -2.25 16.33 -5.88
C ALA A 207 -2.93 15.35 -4.89
N GLY A 208 -3.86 15.81 -4.06
CA GLY A 208 -4.62 14.97 -3.13
C GLY A 208 -5.95 14.46 -3.70
N ALA A 209 -6.34 14.91 -4.89
CA ALA A 209 -7.57 14.50 -5.54
C ALA A 209 -7.61 12.97 -5.76
N ILE A 210 -8.73 12.37 -5.39
CA ILE A 210 -9.06 10.98 -5.73
C ILE A 210 -10.16 10.98 -6.78
N GLY A 211 -10.17 9.95 -7.64
CA GLY A 211 -11.33 9.71 -8.50
C GLY A 211 -12.57 9.54 -7.63
N THR A 212 -13.57 10.41 -7.81
CA THR A 212 -14.85 10.30 -7.11
C THR A 212 -15.76 9.34 -7.88
N GLN A 213 -16.71 8.70 -7.18
CA GLN A 213 -17.72 7.87 -7.84
C GLN A 213 -18.52 8.68 -8.87
N GLU A 214 -18.81 9.94 -8.55
CA GLU A 214 -19.49 10.88 -9.46
C GLU A 214 -18.70 11.13 -10.76
N GLU A 215 -17.36 11.20 -10.69
CA GLU A 215 -16.51 11.35 -11.87
C GLU A 215 -16.47 10.07 -12.72
N VAL A 216 -16.41 8.90 -12.07
CA VAL A 216 -16.47 7.59 -12.75
C VAL A 216 -17.79 7.45 -13.51
N ASP A 217 -18.91 7.80 -12.87
CA ASP A 217 -20.24 7.73 -13.46
C ASP A 217 -20.37 8.67 -14.67
N ARG A 218 -19.77 9.87 -14.58
CA ARG A 218 -19.72 10.84 -15.68
C ARG A 218 -18.92 10.32 -16.86
N GLN A 219 -17.71 9.80 -16.63
CA GLN A 219 -16.85 9.28 -17.70
C GLN A 219 -17.46 8.03 -18.37
N GLN A 220 -18.08 7.17 -17.58
CA GLN A 220 -18.80 6.00 -18.09
C GLN A 220 -19.89 6.41 -19.09
N LYS A 221 -20.69 7.43 -18.76
CA LYS A 221 -21.73 7.94 -19.65
C LYS A 221 -21.15 8.46 -20.96
N ILE A 222 -20.07 9.24 -20.90
CA ILE A 222 -19.37 9.79 -22.07
C ILE A 222 -18.84 8.66 -22.97
N ILE A 223 -18.22 7.63 -22.39
CA ILE A 223 -17.66 6.49 -23.15
C ILE A 223 -18.77 5.68 -23.82
N TYR A 224 -19.92 5.49 -23.16
CA TYR A 224 -21.07 4.82 -23.77
C TYR A 224 -21.73 5.64 -24.89
N ASP A 225 -21.76 6.96 -24.75
CA ASP A 225 -22.25 7.87 -25.79
C ASP A 225 -21.32 7.90 -27.02
N ILE A 226 -20.02 7.69 -26.84
CA ILE A 226 -19.05 7.58 -27.94
C ILE A 226 -19.12 6.20 -28.60
N THR A 227 -19.06 5.12 -27.82
CA THR A 227 -19.00 3.74 -28.35
C THR A 227 -20.27 3.32 -29.09
N SER A 228 -21.43 3.88 -28.73
CA SER A 228 -22.69 3.67 -29.46
C SER A 228 -22.70 4.30 -30.86
N LYS A 229 -21.94 5.38 -31.09
CA LYS A 229 -21.85 6.06 -32.41
C LYS A 229 -21.03 5.28 -33.45
N TYR A 230 -20.25 4.29 -33.03
CA TYR A 230 -19.35 3.52 -33.90
C TYR A 230 -19.72 2.04 -33.99
N GLY A 231 -20.98 1.68 -33.72
CA GLY A 231 -21.46 0.30 -33.86
C GLY A 231 -20.97 -0.66 -32.77
N GLY A 232 -20.54 -0.14 -31.62
CA GLY A 232 -20.16 -0.96 -30.48
C GLY A 232 -21.33 -1.82 -29.98
N LEU A 233 -21.18 -3.14 -30.08
CA LEU A 233 -22.18 -4.10 -29.60
C LEU A 233 -21.93 -4.44 -28.12
N LYS A 234 -23.00 -4.40 -27.31
CA LYS A 234 -22.98 -4.84 -25.91
C LYS A 234 -22.89 -6.37 -25.86
N ALA A 235 -21.68 -6.92 -25.68
CA ALA A 235 -21.43 -8.37 -25.65
C ALA A 235 -21.83 -9.07 -24.33
N GLY A 236 -22.71 -8.48 -23.53
CA GLY A 236 -23.05 -8.97 -22.19
C GLY A 236 -21.99 -8.60 -21.15
N ALA A 237 -22.30 -7.66 -20.28
CA ALA A 237 -21.35 -7.09 -19.33
C ALA A 237 -20.95 -8.04 -18.19
N GLU A 238 -21.61 -9.18 -18.00
CA GLU A 238 -21.58 -9.91 -16.74
C GLU A 238 -20.22 -10.50 -16.38
N ALA A 239 -19.52 -11.17 -17.31
CA ALA A 239 -18.20 -11.75 -17.04
C ALA A 239 -17.09 -10.68 -16.94
N GLY A 240 -17.09 -9.70 -17.86
CA GLY A 240 -16.16 -8.58 -17.83
C GLY A 240 -16.36 -7.67 -16.61
N SER A 241 -17.60 -7.29 -16.32
CA SER A 241 -17.98 -6.51 -15.15
C SER A 241 -17.67 -7.27 -13.86
N ARG A 242 -17.97 -8.57 -13.74
CA ARG A 242 -17.57 -9.35 -12.56
C ARG A 242 -16.05 -9.37 -12.38
N GLY A 243 -15.29 -9.54 -13.45
CA GLY A 243 -13.81 -9.49 -13.41
C GLY A 243 -13.27 -8.14 -12.93
N TYR A 244 -13.75 -7.03 -13.50
CA TYR A 244 -13.36 -5.67 -13.10
C TYR A 244 -13.91 -5.26 -11.73
N LEU A 245 -15.10 -5.71 -11.34
CA LEU A 245 -15.66 -5.44 -10.02
C LEU A 245 -14.89 -6.18 -8.93
N LEU A 246 -14.48 -7.43 -9.21
CA LEU A 246 -13.68 -8.22 -8.29
C LEU A 246 -12.32 -7.57 -8.01
N THR A 247 -11.74 -6.78 -8.93
CA THR A 247 -10.48 -6.07 -8.65
C THR A 247 -10.56 -5.10 -7.49
N TYR A 248 -11.74 -4.50 -7.23
CA TYR A 248 -11.93 -3.58 -6.09
C TYR A 248 -12.18 -4.31 -4.77
N VAL A 249 -12.54 -5.59 -4.83
CA VAL A 249 -12.96 -6.37 -3.67
C VAL A 249 -11.89 -7.41 -3.24
N ILE A 250 -10.98 -7.81 -4.14
CA ILE A 250 -9.89 -8.77 -3.85
C ILE A 250 -9.04 -8.33 -2.65
N ALA A 251 -8.79 -7.03 -2.48
CA ALA A 251 -7.99 -6.56 -1.35
C ALA A 251 -8.65 -6.83 0.02
N TYR A 252 -9.98 -6.93 0.11
CA TYR A 252 -10.67 -7.34 1.34
C TYR A 252 -10.53 -8.85 1.62
N LEU A 253 -10.29 -9.68 0.60
CA LEU A 253 -10.05 -11.12 0.78
C LEU A 253 -8.75 -11.42 1.54
N ARG A 254 -7.77 -10.51 1.49
CA ARG A 254 -6.55 -10.63 2.30
C ARG A 254 -6.88 -10.59 3.78
N ASP A 255 -7.71 -9.63 4.19
CA ASP A 255 -8.11 -9.47 5.60
C ASP A 255 -8.94 -10.67 6.07
N TYR A 256 -9.81 -11.20 5.20
CA TYR A 256 -10.52 -12.46 5.45
C TYR A 256 -9.57 -13.65 5.63
N GLY A 257 -8.56 -13.81 4.75
CA GLY A 257 -7.54 -14.85 4.89
C GLY A 257 -6.83 -14.75 6.24
N PHE A 258 -6.45 -13.54 6.64
CA PHE A 258 -5.79 -13.31 7.93
C PHE A 258 -6.62 -13.79 9.12
N ASN A 259 -7.96 -13.67 9.07
CA ASN A 259 -8.85 -14.15 10.13
C ASN A 259 -8.74 -15.67 10.37
N TYR A 260 -8.12 -16.42 9.46
CA TYR A 260 -8.04 -17.88 9.50
C TYR A 260 -6.62 -18.42 9.30
N TYR A 261 -5.58 -17.64 9.62
CA TYR A 261 -4.18 -18.02 9.43
C TYR A 261 -3.71 -18.16 7.97
N PHE A 262 -4.36 -17.48 7.01
CA PHE A 262 -3.88 -17.41 5.63
C PHE A 262 -3.35 -16.01 5.33
N MET A 263 -2.08 -15.89 4.95
CA MET A 263 -1.49 -14.62 4.53
C MET A 263 -1.16 -14.67 3.04
N ALA A 264 -1.35 -13.55 2.35
CA ALA A 264 -1.13 -13.45 0.93
C ALA A 264 -0.75 -12.03 0.53
N GLU A 265 0.01 -11.94 -0.56
CA GLU A 265 0.41 -10.67 -1.18
C GLU A 265 0.41 -10.83 -2.69
N SER A 266 0.23 -9.71 -3.37
CA SER A 266 0.50 -9.63 -4.80
C SER A 266 1.81 -8.93 -5.10
N PHE A 267 2.52 -9.40 -6.12
CA PHE A 267 3.73 -8.77 -6.62
C PHE A 267 3.77 -8.81 -8.14
N GLU A 268 4.62 -8.00 -8.75
CA GLU A 268 4.54 -7.71 -10.17
C GLU A 268 5.91 -7.41 -10.77
N THR A 269 6.00 -7.56 -12.09
CA THR A 269 7.20 -7.31 -12.89
C THR A 269 6.80 -7.05 -14.33
N SER A 270 7.69 -6.43 -15.12
CA SER A 270 7.62 -6.46 -16.58
C SER A 270 8.71 -7.37 -17.15
N VAL A 271 8.39 -8.12 -18.19
CA VAL A 271 9.29 -9.14 -18.75
C VAL A 271 9.15 -9.23 -20.27
N PRO A 272 10.23 -9.51 -21.03
CA PRO A 272 10.13 -9.74 -22.47
C PRO A 272 9.23 -10.93 -22.82
N TRP A 273 8.61 -10.89 -24.01
CA TRP A 273 7.67 -11.91 -24.47
C TRP A 273 8.19 -13.35 -24.36
N SER A 274 9.45 -13.57 -24.74
CA SER A 274 10.10 -14.89 -24.71
C SER A 274 10.22 -15.50 -23.32
N ASN A 275 10.13 -14.67 -22.27
CA ASN A 275 10.47 -15.06 -20.91
C ASN A 275 9.24 -15.19 -20.00
N ILE A 276 8.03 -14.78 -20.43
CA ILE A 276 6.81 -14.81 -19.60
C ILE A 276 6.52 -16.21 -19.03
N VAL A 277 6.34 -17.20 -19.90
CA VAL A 277 5.95 -18.56 -19.47
C VAL A 277 7.07 -19.25 -18.68
N PRO A 278 8.35 -19.22 -19.11
CA PRO A 278 9.45 -19.73 -18.30
C PRO A 278 9.55 -19.07 -16.92
N MET A 279 9.44 -17.74 -16.85
CA MET A 279 9.52 -16.99 -15.58
C MET A 279 8.40 -17.40 -14.62
N ILE A 280 7.14 -17.48 -15.08
CA ILE A 280 6.02 -17.87 -14.22
C ILE A 280 6.28 -19.24 -13.57
N LYS A 281 6.73 -20.22 -14.37
CA LYS A 281 7.04 -21.57 -13.87
C LYS A 281 8.17 -21.55 -12.85
N LYS A 282 9.25 -20.82 -13.15
CA LYS A 282 10.44 -20.74 -12.28
C LYS A 282 10.16 -20.04 -10.96
N VAL A 283 9.38 -18.96 -10.98
CA VAL A 283 8.93 -18.27 -9.77
C VAL A 283 8.03 -19.17 -8.93
N GLU A 284 7.10 -19.90 -9.54
CA GLU A 284 6.26 -20.87 -8.83
C GLU A 284 7.08 -22.00 -8.18
N GLU A 285 8.04 -22.57 -8.91
CA GLU A 285 9.00 -23.57 -8.40
C GLU A 285 9.79 -23.00 -7.20
N ARG A 286 10.37 -21.81 -7.35
CA ARG A 286 11.15 -21.13 -6.31
C ARG A 286 10.34 -20.93 -5.03
N VAL A 287 9.13 -20.40 -5.13
CA VAL A 287 8.25 -20.15 -3.99
C VAL A 287 7.91 -21.45 -3.26
N LYS A 288 7.56 -22.50 -3.99
CA LYS A 288 7.23 -23.82 -3.41
C LYS A 288 8.44 -24.47 -2.72
N GLU A 289 9.62 -24.40 -3.33
CA GLU A 289 10.85 -24.92 -2.74
C GLU A 289 11.24 -24.15 -1.47
N SER A 290 11.14 -22.83 -1.52
CA SER A 290 11.44 -21.94 -0.40
C SER A 290 10.52 -22.20 0.79
N ALA A 291 9.21 -22.27 0.54
CA ALA A 291 8.19 -22.57 1.54
C ALA A 291 8.44 -23.92 2.22
N LYS A 292 8.76 -24.96 1.44
CA LYS A 292 9.09 -26.29 1.98
C LYS A 292 10.31 -26.25 2.89
N LYS A 293 11.40 -25.57 2.48
CA LYS A 293 12.64 -25.46 3.27
C LYS A 293 12.41 -24.71 4.59
N LYS A 294 11.51 -23.74 4.61
CA LYS A 294 11.18 -22.92 5.78
C LYS A 294 10.07 -23.50 6.67
N GLY A 295 9.64 -24.73 6.39
CA GLY A 295 8.65 -25.44 7.23
C GLY A 295 7.21 -24.91 7.09
N VAL A 296 6.87 -24.28 5.97
CA VAL A 296 5.48 -23.87 5.69
C VAL A 296 4.59 -25.14 5.67
N PRO A 297 3.51 -25.20 6.47
CA PRO A 297 2.72 -26.42 6.66
C PRO A 297 1.99 -26.93 5.41
N SER A 298 1.71 -26.05 4.45
CA SER A 298 1.00 -26.37 3.21
C SER A 298 1.76 -25.90 1.97
N VAL A 299 1.41 -26.45 0.82
CA VAL A 299 1.94 -25.97 -0.46
C VAL A 299 1.42 -24.53 -0.67
N PRO A 300 2.30 -23.54 -0.88
CA PRO A 300 1.85 -22.17 -1.09
C PRO A 300 1.02 -22.08 -2.37
N TRP A 301 -0.02 -21.26 -2.32
CA TRP A 301 -0.72 -20.81 -3.51
C TRP A 301 0.19 -19.84 -4.26
N VAL A 302 0.35 -20.06 -5.56
CA VAL A 302 0.97 -19.12 -6.49
C VAL A 302 0.10 -19.07 -7.74
N SER A 303 -0.21 -17.87 -8.21
CA SER A 303 -0.94 -17.64 -9.46
C SER A 303 -0.39 -16.43 -10.17
N ALA A 304 -0.51 -16.38 -11.49
CA ALA A 304 -0.04 -15.27 -12.31
C ALA A 304 -1.08 -14.91 -13.36
N ARG A 305 -1.11 -13.63 -13.74
CA ARG A 305 -1.88 -13.12 -14.88
C ARG A 305 -1.08 -12.05 -15.61
N VAL A 306 -1.26 -11.96 -16.92
CA VAL A 306 -0.75 -10.84 -17.72
C VAL A 306 -1.76 -9.70 -17.62
N THR A 307 -1.33 -8.53 -17.15
CA THR A 307 -2.22 -7.39 -16.88
C THR A 307 -2.06 -6.26 -17.88
N GLN A 308 -0.90 -6.15 -18.54
CA GLN A 308 -0.60 -5.16 -19.55
C GLN A 308 0.29 -5.76 -20.63
N THR A 309 0.18 -5.27 -21.86
CA THR A 309 0.96 -5.71 -23.02
C THR A 309 1.64 -4.52 -23.67
N TYR A 310 2.88 -4.71 -24.11
CA TYR A 310 3.71 -3.72 -24.78
C TYR A 310 4.35 -4.33 -26.02
N GLU A 311 4.98 -3.51 -26.86
CA GLU A 311 5.70 -3.99 -28.05
C GLU A 311 6.76 -5.03 -27.68
N THR A 312 7.51 -4.79 -26.60
CA THR A 312 8.68 -5.59 -26.23
C THR A 312 8.41 -6.63 -25.14
N GLY A 313 7.23 -6.65 -24.53
CA GLY A 313 6.92 -7.57 -23.44
C GLY A 313 5.58 -7.29 -22.76
N ALA A 314 5.45 -7.74 -21.51
CA ALA A 314 4.21 -7.63 -20.77
C ALA A 314 4.44 -7.38 -19.28
N CYS A 315 3.44 -6.84 -18.61
CA CYS A 315 3.37 -6.87 -17.15
C CYS A 315 2.78 -8.21 -16.70
N VAL A 316 3.52 -8.93 -15.84
CA VAL A 316 3.07 -10.15 -15.18
C VAL A 316 2.81 -9.84 -13.72
N TYR A 317 1.59 -10.15 -13.28
CA TYR A 317 1.11 -9.90 -11.92
C TYR A 317 0.89 -11.23 -11.22
N PHE A 318 1.63 -11.46 -10.14
CA PHE A 318 1.57 -12.65 -9.32
C PHE A 318 0.73 -12.41 -8.06
N TYR A 319 0.13 -13.48 -7.57
CA TYR A 319 -0.35 -13.62 -6.22
C TYR A 319 0.35 -14.80 -5.58
N TYR A 320 0.75 -14.67 -4.32
CA TYR A 320 1.12 -15.83 -3.52
C TYR A 320 0.56 -15.75 -2.11
N GLY A 321 0.36 -16.90 -1.49
CA GLY A 321 -0.06 -16.98 -0.10
C GLY A 321 0.04 -18.37 0.49
N PHE A 322 0.07 -18.47 1.82
CA PHE A 322 0.17 -19.73 2.53
C PHE A 322 -0.46 -19.67 3.93
N ILE A 323 -0.69 -20.86 4.49
CA ILE A 323 -1.18 -21.03 5.87
C ILE A 323 -0.01 -20.87 6.83
N PHE A 324 -0.07 -19.89 7.72
CA PHE A 324 1.05 -19.55 8.60
C PHE A 324 0.94 -20.13 10.03
N ARG A 325 -0.13 -20.88 10.31
CA ARG A 325 -0.35 -21.50 11.62
C ARG A 325 0.76 -22.49 11.94
N GLY A 326 1.39 -22.34 13.10
CA GLY A 326 2.45 -23.23 13.58
C GLY A 326 3.88 -22.79 13.22
N LEU A 327 4.03 -21.73 12.42
CA LEU A 327 5.32 -21.08 12.23
C LEU A 327 5.65 -20.22 13.46
N SER A 328 6.92 -20.22 13.88
CA SER A 328 7.39 -19.39 15.00
C SER A 328 7.46 -17.91 14.63
N ASP A 329 7.94 -17.62 13.43
CA ASP A 329 8.04 -16.27 12.86
C ASP A 329 7.48 -16.27 11.43
N PRO A 330 6.15 -16.25 11.29
CA PRO A 330 5.51 -16.38 9.99
C PRO A 330 5.81 -15.21 9.05
N ILE A 331 6.04 -14.01 9.59
CA ILE A 331 6.24 -12.82 8.76
C ILE A 331 7.65 -12.72 8.19
N LYS A 332 8.65 -13.20 8.93
CA LYS A 332 10.00 -13.39 8.41
C LYS A 332 10.02 -14.42 7.28
N VAL A 333 9.40 -15.59 7.51
CA VAL A 333 9.28 -16.64 6.49
C VAL A 333 8.59 -16.10 5.23
N PHE A 334 7.52 -15.33 5.39
CA PHE A 334 6.81 -14.69 4.28
C PHE A 334 7.72 -13.76 3.49
N SER A 335 8.43 -12.87 4.18
CA SER A 335 9.30 -11.85 3.56
C SER A 335 10.46 -12.49 2.80
N GLU A 336 11.12 -13.49 3.39
CA GLU A 336 12.22 -14.21 2.74
C GLU A 336 11.76 -14.97 1.49
N ILE A 337 10.53 -15.53 1.50
CA ILE A 337 9.96 -16.16 0.29
C ILE A 337 9.67 -15.13 -0.81
N GLU A 338 9.17 -13.92 -0.47
CA GLU A 338 8.96 -12.85 -1.46
C GLU A 338 10.27 -12.35 -2.05
N SER A 339 11.31 -12.16 -1.21
CA SER A 339 12.65 -11.79 -1.67
C SER A 339 13.23 -12.84 -2.61
N GLU A 340 13.14 -14.13 -2.28
CA GLU A 340 13.62 -15.21 -3.15
C GLU A 340 12.80 -15.30 -4.46
N ALA A 341 11.50 -15.01 -4.42
CA ALA A 341 10.69 -14.89 -5.63
C ALA A 341 11.13 -13.70 -6.49
N ARG A 342 11.54 -12.59 -5.87
CA ARG A 342 12.10 -11.43 -6.56
C ARG A 342 13.43 -11.74 -7.23
N ASP A 343 14.33 -12.44 -6.54
CA ASP A 343 15.59 -12.89 -7.11
C ASP A 343 15.33 -13.73 -8.37
N GLU A 344 14.39 -14.67 -8.29
CA GLU A 344 14.02 -15.51 -9.43
C GLU A 344 13.41 -14.68 -10.57
N ILE A 345 12.58 -13.67 -10.29
CA ILE A 345 12.08 -12.74 -11.32
C ILE A 345 13.25 -12.09 -12.08
N LEU A 346 14.24 -11.56 -11.35
CA LEU A 346 15.39 -10.88 -11.95
C LEU A 346 16.25 -11.86 -12.77
N LEU A 347 16.49 -13.06 -12.26
CA LEU A 347 17.22 -14.13 -12.96
C LEU A 347 16.54 -14.54 -14.28
N GLN A 348 15.21 -14.49 -14.33
CA GLN A 348 14.43 -14.81 -15.52
C GLN A 348 14.24 -13.61 -16.47
N GLY A 349 14.92 -12.48 -16.21
CA GLY A 349 14.89 -11.29 -17.07
C GLY A 349 13.67 -10.38 -16.84
N GLY A 350 12.96 -10.54 -15.73
CA GLY A 350 11.94 -9.59 -15.29
C GLY A 350 12.57 -8.33 -14.68
N SER A 351 11.82 -7.23 -14.69
CA SER A 351 12.19 -6.00 -14.00
C SER A 351 11.91 -6.10 -12.49
N LEU A 352 12.57 -5.25 -11.71
CA LEU A 352 12.38 -5.16 -10.26
C LEU A 352 10.94 -4.78 -9.88
N SER A 353 10.32 -3.90 -10.66
CA SER A 353 8.92 -3.49 -10.52
C SER A 353 8.46 -2.85 -11.82
N HIS A 354 7.21 -3.10 -12.22
CA HIS A 354 6.57 -2.38 -13.33
C HIS A 354 5.80 -1.15 -12.81
N HIS A 355 5.10 -1.23 -11.67
CA HIS A 355 4.31 -0.11 -11.16
C HIS A 355 4.21 0.03 -9.63
N HIS A 356 4.50 -0.99 -8.83
CA HIS A 356 4.49 -0.83 -7.37
C HIS A 356 5.58 0.14 -6.90
N GLY A 357 6.70 0.18 -7.62
CA GLY A 357 7.88 0.97 -7.29
C GLY A 357 8.83 0.25 -6.33
N ILE A 358 9.79 1.01 -5.81
CA ILE A 358 10.89 0.47 -5.00
C ILE A 358 10.59 0.55 -3.51
N GLY A 359 10.22 1.74 -3.03
CA GLY A 359 10.05 2.05 -1.61
C GLY A 359 11.27 1.63 -0.78
N LYS A 360 11.04 1.07 0.40
CA LYS A 360 12.08 0.41 1.20
C LYS A 360 12.17 -1.09 0.93
N LEU A 361 11.06 -1.71 0.55
CA LEU A 361 10.96 -3.15 0.33
C LEU A 361 11.95 -3.67 -0.72
N ARG A 362 12.17 -2.92 -1.82
CA ARG A 362 12.99 -3.39 -2.95
C ARG A 362 14.34 -2.71 -3.07
N ARG A 363 14.77 -1.98 -2.05
CA ARG A 363 15.98 -1.15 -2.11
C ARG A 363 17.26 -1.97 -2.30
N GLU A 364 17.30 -3.21 -1.81
CA GLU A 364 18.50 -4.06 -1.86
C GLU A 364 18.92 -4.42 -3.29
N TRP A 365 17.96 -4.57 -4.20
CA TRP A 365 18.23 -4.86 -5.62
C TRP A 365 18.58 -3.62 -6.46
N MET A 366 18.57 -2.39 -5.89
CA MET A 366 18.81 -1.17 -6.67
C MET A 366 20.18 -1.18 -7.37
N ASN A 367 21.24 -1.59 -6.66
CA ASN A 367 22.58 -1.67 -7.26
C ASN A 367 22.65 -2.70 -8.38
N GLU A 368 21.88 -3.79 -8.31
CA GLU A 368 21.86 -4.80 -9.36
C GLU A 368 21.18 -4.29 -10.63
N VAL A 369 20.13 -3.48 -10.47
CA VAL A 369 19.25 -3.05 -11.56
C VAL A 369 19.75 -1.77 -12.25
N VAL A 370 20.17 -0.76 -11.48
CA VAL A 370 20.63 0.53 -12.05
C VAL A 370 22.14 0.74 -11.95
N ARG A 371 22.88 -0.23 -11.37
CA ARG A 371 24.32 -0.16 -11.09
C ARG A 371 24.70 0.95 -10.12
N ASP A 372 25.91 0.88 -9.59
CA ASP A 372 26.42 1.83 -8.61
C ASP A 372 26.36 3.27 -9.14
N GLN A 373 26.67 3.49 -10.41
CA GLN A 373 26.61 4.81 -11.03
C GLN A 373 25.17 5.38 -11.07
N GLY A 374 24.17 4.55 -11.34
CA GLY A 374 22.78 4.96 -11.31
C GLY A 374 22.34 5.36 -9.91
N VAL A 375 22.74 4.56 -8.91
CA VAL A 375 22.48 4.89 -7.49
C VAL A 375 23.21 6.16 -7.06
N ASP A 376 24.46 6.37 -7.49
CA ASP A 376 25.24 7.57 -7.17
C ASP A 376 24.65 8.83 -7.78
N ILE A 377 24.10 8.76 -8.99
CA ILE A 377 23.35 9.88 -9.59
C ILE A 377 22.13 10.23 -8.73
N LEU A 378 21.36 9.23 -8.29
CA LEU A 378 20.19 9.45 -7.42
C LEU A 378 20.58 10.02 -6.05
N LYS A 379 21.67 9.53 -5.45
CA LYS A 379 22.22 10.05 -4.20
C LYS A 379 22.70 11.49 -4.36
N GLY A 380 23.42 11.81 -5.44
CA GLY A 380 23.86 13.16 -5.74
C GLY A 380 22.70 14.14 -5.92
N LEU A 381 21.64 13.72 -6.61
CA LEU A 381 20.42 14.51 -6.76
C LEU A 381 19.74 14.75 -5.41
N LYS A 382 19.56 13.70 -4.60
CA LYS A 382 19.00 13.80 -3.24
C LYS A 382 19.79 14.76 -2.37
N GLN A 383 21.12 14.63 -2.33
CA GLN A 383 22.00 15.48 -1.54
C GLN A 383 21.96 16.94 -2.01
N LYS A 384 21.79 17.19 -3.33
CA LYS A 384 21.73 18.54 -3.87
C LYS A 384 20.40 19.24 -3.59
N ILE A 385 19.28 18.52 -3.70
CA ILE A 385 17.93 19.07 -3.51
C ILE A 385 17.55 19.13 -2.02
N ASP A 386 17.96 18.14 -1.23
CA ASP A 386 17.58 17.98 0.17
C ASP A 386 18.80 17.57 1.04
N PRO A 387 19.76 18.49 1.25
CA PRO A 387 21.04 18.22 1.90
C PRO A 387 20.91 17.79 3.37
N HIS A 388 19.81 18.17 4.04
CA HIS A 388 19.54 17.83 5.45
C HIS A 388 18.62 16.61 5.60
N ASN A 389 18.28 15.95 4.50
CA ASN A 389 17.33 14.85 4.47
C ASN A 389 16.03 15.20 5.21
N LEU A 390 15.49 16.39 4.89
CA LEU A 390 14.21 16.86 5.39
C LEU A 390 13.09 15.94 4.91
N PHE A 391 13.14 15.41 3.69
CA PHE A 391 12.22 14.38 3.20
C PHE A 391 12.82 12.98 3.43
N GLY A 392 12.81 12.53 4.68
CA GLY A 392 13.61 11.41 5.18
C GLY A 392 12.87 10.09 5.35
N ASN A 393 12.01 9.69 4.41
CA ASN A 393 11.30 8.40 4.49
C ASN A 393 12.20 7.15 4.28
N GLY A 394 13.43 7.35 3.81
CA GLY A 394 14.43 6.29 3.57
C GLY A 394 14.18 5.39 2.36
N ASN A 395 13.28 5.78 1.47
CA ASN A 395 12.99 5.02 0.26
C ASN A 395 14.20 4.99 -0.68
N MET A 396 14.34 3.89 -1.43
CA MET A 396 15.44 3.61 -2.35
C MET A 396 16.84 3.51 -1.72
N GLY A 397 16.98 3.69 -0.39
CA GLY A 397 18.27 3.56 0.30
C GLY A 397 19.29 4.63 -0.09
N LEU A 398 18.84 5.86 -0.37
CA LEU A 398 19.71 6.93 -0.88
C LEU A 398 20.48 7.69 0.21
N THR A 399 20.26 7.40 1.50
CA THR A 399 20.91 8.11 2.61
C THR A 399 21.60 7.16 3.58
N GLN A 400 22.65 7.62 4.28
CA GLN A 400 23.38 6.78 5.24
C GLN A 400 22.53 6.32 6.44
N ALA A 401 21.44 7.03 6.76
CA ALA A 401 20.48 6.65 7.80
C ALA A 401 19.71 5.35 7.45
N ASP A 402 19.75 4.92 6.18
CA ASP A 402 18.93 3.81 5.68
C ASP A 402 19.51 2.42 5.98
N LEU A 403 20.79 2.33 6.35
CA LEU A 403 21.50 1.05 6.50
C LEU A 403 21.08 0.23 7.73
N SER A 404 20.28 0.78 8.64
CA SER A 404 19.88 0.09 9.88
C SER A 404 18.52 -0.61 9.85
N ILE A 405 17.77 -0.56 8.75
CA ILE A 405 16.55 -1.37 8.59
C ILE A 405 16.99 -2.74 8.09
N SER A 406 17.64 -3.51 8.95
CA SER A 406 17.80 -4.95 8.74
C SER A 406 16.41 -5.58 8.89
N ALA A 407 16.07 -6.54 8.04
CA ALA A 407 14.89 -7.40 8.13
C ALA A 407 14.85 -8.27 9.42
N ASN A 408 15.55 -7.85 10.48
CA ASN A 408 15.39 -8.36 11.83
C ASN A 408 14.18 -7.66 12.45
N ILE A 409 13.01 -8.20 12.11
CA ILE A 409 11.83 -8.11 12.96
C ILE A 409 12.21 -8.92 14.22
N GLU A 410 12.76 -8.25 15.23
CA GLU A 410 12.90 -8.83 16.58
C GLU A 410 11.55 -8.94 17.29
#